data_AF-A0A9J6DI64-F1
#
_entry.id   AF-A0A9J6DI64-F1
#
_cell.length_a   1.000
_cell.length_b   1.000
_cell.length_c   1.000
_cell.angle_alpha   90.00
_cell.angle_beta   90.00
_cell.angle_gamma   90.00
#
_symmetry.space_group_name_H-M   'P 1'
#
loop_
_entity.id
_entity.type
_entity.pdbx_description
1 polymer ?
#
loop_
_entity_poly.entity_id
_entity_poly.type
_entity_poly.pdbx_seq_one_letter_code
_entity_poly.pdbx_strand_id
1 'polypeptide(L)'
;MQKTLPRLLLWRIEVIAIEHVSDRIYEISMYGCRLTASEIPVSRKEDTRQVNEYQERCRQRYYQEPRHTLQVDWIDYLDELANEIGVKPNLARLALKDPQLAYRLLVGPSLSYQYRLQGPHTWPGARDAILGYEQRVRSALCTGPDFTASSDGKGTLLTKPSVEFLLLITIAVLFFSWLLSSGFFFPESWSPTLRV
;
A
#
# COMPACT_ATOMS: atom_id res chain seq x y z
N MET A 1 -27.23 22.73 -26.89
CA MET A 1 -25.89 22.55 -27.49
C MET A 1 -25.27 21.28 -26.93
N GLN A 2 -25.40 20.16 -27.65
CA GLN A 2 -24.80 18.88 -27.30
C GLN A 2 -23.28 18.98 -27.46
N LYS A 3 -22.56 19.00 -26.34
CA LYS A 3 -21.10 18.90 -26.33
C LYS A 3 -20.76 17.44 -26.62
N THR A 4 -20.40 17.18 -27.87
CA THR A 4 -19.85 15.90 -28.32
C THR A 4 -18.56 15.62 -27.55
N LEU A 5 -18.53 14.48 -26.85
CA LEU A 5 -17.32 13.97 -26.23
C LEU A 5 -16.20 13.88 -27.29
N PRO A 6 -14.94 14.20 -26.95
CA PRO A 6 -13.81 13.97 -27.84
C PRO A 6 -13.76 12.48 -28.16
N ARG A 7 -13.93 12.17 -29.45
CA ARG A 7 -14.03 10.82 -30.01
C ARG A 7 -12.89 9.89 -29.55
N LEU A 8 -11.74 10.45 -29.17
CA LEU A 8 -10.55 9.73 -28.67
C LEU A 8 -10.69 9.19 -27.25
N LEU A 9 -11.31 9.92 -26.32
CA LEU A 9 -11.56 9.41 -24.95
C LEU A 9 -12.67 8.37 -24.94
N LEU A 10 -13.69 8.57 -25.78
CA LEU A 10 -14.72 7.57 -26.06
C LEU A 10 -14.07 6.28 -26.60
N TRP A 11 -13.18 6.39 -27.59
CA TRP A 11 -12.41 5.23 -28.07
C TRP A 11 -11.51 4.63 -27.00
N ARG A 12 -10.84 5.44 -26.16
CA ARG A 12 -9.98 4.94 -25.07
C ARG A 12 -10.78 4.15 -24.04
N ILE A 13 -11.97 4.62 -23.67
CA ILE A 13 -12.87 3.97 -22.70
C ILE A 13 -13.62 2.78 -23.34
N GLU A 14 -14.07 2.88 -24.59
CA GLU A 14 -14.76 1.80 -25.32
C GLU A 14 -13.81 0.65 -25.67
N VAL A 15 -12.55 0.92 -26.04
CA VAL A 15 -11.53 -0.12 -26.28
C VAL A 15 -11.18 -0.84 -24.98
N ILE A 16 -11.20 -0.15 -23.83
CA ILE A 16 -11.00 -0.76 -22.50
C ILE A 16 -12.18 -1.65 -22.09
N ALA A 17 -13.42 -1.32 -22.49
CA ALA A 17 -14.59 -2.16 -22.22
C ALA A 17 -14.59 -3.50 -23.01
N ILE A 18 -13.76 -3.63 -24.05
CA ILE A 18 -13.62 -4.84 -24.87
C ILE A 18 -12.60 -5.82 -24.25
N GLU A 19 -11.66 -5.35 -23.43
CA GLU A 19 -10.80 -6.24 -22.65
C GLU A 19 -11.47 -6.65 -21.34
N HIS A 20 -11.48 -7.95 -21.08
CA HIS A 20 -12.08 -8.64 -19.93
C HIS A 20 -11.38 -8.31 -18.59
N VAL A 21 -11.15 -7.03 -18.29
CA VAL A 21 -10.39 -6.61 -17.11
C VAL A 21 -11.36 -6.08 -16.06
N SER A 22 -11.93 -7.06 -15.33
CA SER A 22 -12.37 -7.02 -13.93
C SER A 22 -13.15 -5.77 -13.46
N ASP A 23 -14.32 -5.99 -12.84
CA ASP A 23 -15.23 -5.01 -12.21
C ASP A 23 -14.57 -3.81 -11.48
N ARG A 24 -13.32 -3.95 -11.05
CA ARG A 24 -12.49 -2.88 -10.44
C ARG A 24 -12.13 -1.74 -11.39
N ILE A 25 -11.95 -1.99 -12.69
CA ILE A 25 -11.68 -0.92 -13.67
C ILE A 25 -12.90 -0.06 -13.88
N TYR A 26 -14.10 -0.66 -13.91
CA TYR A 26 -15.35 0.08 -14.03
C TYR A 26 -15.56 1.09 -12.90
N GLU A 27 -15.13 0.77 -11.67
CA GLU A 27 -15.23 1.71 -10.55
C GLU A 27 -14.45 3.00 -10.82
N ILE A 28 -13.18 2.91 -11.24
CA ILE A 28 -12.31 4.08 -11.45
C ILE A 28 -12.62 4.77 -12.79
N SER A 29 -12.89 3.99 -13.84
CA SER A 29 -13.37 4.48 -15.13
C SER A 29 -14.64 5.32 -14.98
N MET A 30 -15.60 4.89 -14.15
CA MET A 30 -16.82 5.66 -13.88
C MET A 30 -16.54 6.99 -13.18
N TYR A 31 -15.54 7.07 -12.28
CA TYR A 31 -15.09 8.34 -11.71
C TYR A 31 -14.47 9.24 -12.79
N GLY A 32 -13.64 8.67 -13.67
CA GLY A 32 -13.05 9.37 -14.81
C GLY A 32 -14.09 9.93 -15.80
N CYS A 33 -15.10 9.14 -16.18
CA CYS A 33 -16.19 9.58 -17.06
C CYS A 33 -16.99 10.77 -16.49
N ARG A 34 -17.19 10.83 -15.17
CA ARG A 34 -17.90 11.94 -14.53
C ARG A 34 -17.07 13.21 -14.42
N LEU A 35 -15.76 13.08 -14.24
CA LEU A 35 -14.84 14.22 -14.14
C LEU A 35 -14.45 14.78 -15.51
N THR A 36 -14.33 13.92 -16.52
CA THR A 36 -14.10 14.33 -17.92
C THR A 36 -15.32 15.02 -18.53
N ALA A 37 -16.52 14.75 -18.02
CA ALA A 37 -17.72 15.53 -18.36
C ALA A 37 -17.62 17.00 -17.88
N SER A 38 -16.71 17.31 -16.95
CA SER A 38 -16.58 18.61 -16.28
C SER A 38 -15.16 19.22 -16.39
N GLU A 39 -14.63 19.43 -17.60
CA GLU A 39 -13.53 20.40 -17.89
C GLU A 39 -12.09 19.87 -18.06
N ILE A 40 -11.77 19.17 -19.16
CA ILE A 40 -10.37 19.13 -19.65
C ILE A 40 -10.32 19.32 -21.19
N PRO A 41 -10.06 20.54 -21.71
CA PRO A 41 -9.77 20.73 -23.11
C PRO A 41 -8.34 20.26 -23.44
N VAL A 42 -8.19 19.06 -23.98
CA VAL A 42 -6.89 18.55 -24.45
C VAL A 42 -6.59 19.11 -25.85
N SER A 43 -5.41 19.73 -26.03
CA SER A 43 -4.95 20.23 -27.33
C SER A 43 -4.49 19.09 -28.23
N ARG A 44 -4.85 19.14 -29.53
CA ARG A 44 -4.56 18.07 -30.51
C ARG A 44 -3.08 17.68 -30.62
N LYS A 45 -2.17 18.65 -30.50
CA LYS A 45 -0.71 18.39 -30.60
C LYS A 45 -0.19 17.64 -29.37
N GLU A 46 -0.75 17.95 -28.20
CA GLU A 46 -0.39 17.31 -26.93
C GLU A 46 -0.83 15.84 -26.92
N ASP A 47 -2.02 15.57 -27.44
CA ASP A 47 -2.57 14.22 -27.60
C ASP A 47 -1.67 13.31 -28.47
N THR A 48 -1.25 13.79 -29.64
CA THR A 48 -0.38 13.00 -30.53
C THR A 48 1.00 12.69 -29.93
N ARG A 49 1.53 13.59 -29.09
CA ARG A 49 2.81 13.38 -28.42
C ARG A 49 2.70 12.28 -27.37
N GLN A 50 1.68 12.35 -26.52
CA GLN A 50 1.45 11.36 -25.46
C GLN A 50 1.22 9.97 -26.02
N VAL A 51 0.50 9.85 -27.14
CA VAL A 51 0.28 8.56 -27.82
C VAL A 51 1.60 7.96 -28.32
N ASN A 52 2.48 8.78 -28.93
CA ASN A 52 3.75 8.29 -29.44
C ASN A 52 4.69 7.85 -28.31
N GLU A 53 4.80 8.66 -27.25
CA GLU A 53 5.58 8.32 -26.05
C GLU A 53 5.07 7.03 -25.41
N TYR A 54 3.75 6.87 -25.30
CA TYR A 54 3.12 5.66 -24.78
C TYR A 54 3.46 4.43 -25.64
N GLN A 55 3.35 4.54 -26.96
CA GLN A 55 3.71 3.46 -27.90
C GLN A 55 5.20 3.10 -27.84
N GLU A 56 6.08 4.06 -27.55
CA GLU A 56 7.50 3.79 -27.32
C GLU A 56 7.73 3.04 -26.00
N ARG A 57 7.07 3.43 -24.90
CA ARG A 57 7.12 2.68 -23.63
C ARG A 57 6.67 1.22 -23.82
N CYS A 58 5.55 1.01 -24.51
CA CYS A 58 5.04 -0.35 -24.78
C CYS A 58 6.03 -1.17 -25.62
N ARG A 59 6.64 -0.57 -26.66
CA ARG A 59 7.65 -1.24 -27.50
C ARG A 59 8.94 -1.60 -26.77
N GLN A 60 9.30 -0.85 -25.73
CA GLN A 60 10.47 -1.15 -24.88
C GLN A 60 10.17 -2.24 -23.85
N ARG A 61 8.95 -2.25 -23.31
CA ARG A 61 8.54 -3.13 -22.20
C ARG A 61 8.08 -4.51 -22.68
N TYR A 62 7.33 -4.56 -23.77
CA TYR A 62 6.69 -5.78 -24.27
C TYR A 62 7.30 -6.25 -25.59
N TYR A 63 7.14 -7.54 -25.86
CA TYR A 63 7.59 -8.14 -27.12
C TYR A 63 6.73 -7.64 -28.29
N GLN A 64 7.36 -7.38 -29.43
CA GLN A 64 6.71 -6.78 -30.60
C GLN A 64 5.89 -7.82 -31.37
N GLU A 65 4.71 -8.15 -30.85
CA GLU A 65 3.67 -8.87 -31.58
C GLU A 65 2.42 -8.01 -31.74
N PRO A 66 1.60 -8.25 -32.79
CA PRO A 66 0.35 -7.53 -33.00
C PRO A 66 -0.58 -7.50 -31.78
N ARG A 67 -0.53 -8.54 -30.93
CA ARG A 67 -1.35 -8.69 -29.72
C ARG A 67 -0.86 -7.89 -28.51
N HIS A 68 0.38 -7.41 -28.52
CA HIS A 68 0.99 -6.69 -27.39
C HIS A 68 1.08 -5.17 -27.59
N THR A 69 0.47 -4.65 -28.67
CA THR A 69 0.50 -3.22 -29.02
C THR A 69 -0.28 -2.33 -28.03
N LEU A 70 -1.25 -2.91 -27.30
CA LEU A 70 -2.15 -2.20 -26.38
C LEU A 70 -2.00 -2.66 -24.92
N GLN A 71 -0.98 -3.46 -24.61
CA GLN A 71 -0.82 -4.01 -23.27
C GLN A 71 -0.42 -2.90 -22.28
N VAL A 72 -1.14 -2.83 -21.16
CA VAL A 72 -0.90 -1.85 -20.10
C VAL A 72 -0.78 -2.56 -18.76
N ASP A 73 0.21 -2.16 -17.96
CA ASP A 73 0.29 -2.56 -16.57
C ASP A 73 -0.83 -1.87 -15.78
N TRP A 74 -1.72 -2.68 -15.21
CA TRP A 74 -2.96 -2.20 -14.63
C TRP A 74 -2.75 -1.26 -13.43
N ILE A 75 -1.73 -1.50 -12.60
CA ILE A 75 -1.46 -0.68 -11.41
C ILE A 75 -1.07 0.73 -11.85
N ASP A 76 -0.11 0.81 -12.77
CA ASP A 76 0.41 2.08 -13.27
C ASP A 76 -0.69 2.86 -13.97
N TYR A 77 -1.52 2.19 -14.77
CA TYR A 77 -2.65 2.82 -15.43
C TYR A 77 -3.67 3.40 -14.45
N LEU A 78 -4.07 2.64 -13.42
CA LEU A 78 -5.02 3.12 -12.42
C LEU A 78 -4.44 4.24 -11.57
N ASP A 79 -3.13 4.21 -11.29
CA ASP A 79 -2.44 5.26 -10.55
C ASP A 79 -2.27 6.56 -11.35
N GLU A 80 -1.99 6.46 -12.65
CA GLU A 80 -1.99 7.59 -13.59
C GLU A 80 -3.38 8.25 -13.60
N LEU A 81 -4.44 7.46 -13.79
CA LEU A 81 -5.83 7.93 -13.78
C LEU A 81 -6.23 8.52 -12.42
N ALA A 82 -5.87 7.87 -11.32
CA ALA A 82 -6.14 8.35 -9.98
C ALA A 82 -5.42 9.67 -9.65
N ASN A 83 -4.25 9.90 -10.25
CA ASN A 83 -3.51 11.15 -10.12
C ASN A 83 -4.17 12.28 -10.92
N GLU A 84 -4.61 12.01 -12.16
CA GLU A 84 -5.39 12.96 -12.97
C GLU A 84 -6.68 13.40 -12.25
N ILE A 85 -7.34 12.46 -11.59
CA ILE A 85 -8.57 12.69 -10.82
C ILE A 85 -8.28 13.31 -9.43
N GLY A 86 -7.06 13.17 -8.91
CA GLY A 86 -6.69 13.61 -7.56
C GLY A 86 -7.22 12.72 -6.42
N VAL A 87 -7.55 11.46 -6.70
CA VAL A 87 -7.99 10.46 -5.68
C VAL A 87 -6.86 9.60 -5.16
N LYS A 88 -5.66 9.67 -5.77
CA LYS A 88 -4.49 8.90 -5.34
C LYS A 88 -4.06 9.30 -3.93
N PRO A 89 -4.04 8.37 -2.94
CA PRO A 89 -3.63 8.71 -1.59
C PRO A 89 -2.13 9.00 -1.52
N ASN A 90 -1.77 10.13 -0.93
CA ASN A 90 -0.36 10.47 -0.68
C ASN A 90 0.21 9.59 0.45
N LEU A 91 0.91 8.51 0.10
CA LEU A 91 1.40 7.50 1.06
C LEU A 91 2.26 8.09 2.18
N ALA A 92 3.13 9.06 1.89
CA ALA A 92 3.95 9.73 2.91
C ALA A 92 3.11 10.51 3.93
N ARG A 93 2.11 11.26 3.47
CA ARG A 93 1.17 11.99 4.35
C ARG A 93 0.27 11.03 5.11
N LEU A 94 -0.09 9.91 4.48
CA LEU A 94 -0.92 8.88 5.09
C LEU A 94 -0.15 8.15 6.18
N ALA A 95 1.14 7.85 5.99
CA ALA A 95 1.98 7.19 6.99
C ALA A 95 2.11 8.01 8.28
N LEU A 96 2.09 9.34 8.18
CA LEU A 96 2.10 10.23 9.36
C LEU A 96 0.76 10.24 10.12
N LYS A 97 -0.37 10.03 9.42
CA LYS A 97 -1.71 10.06 10.03
C LYS A 97 -2.15 8.68 10.54
N ASP A 98 -1.93 7.65 9.71
CA ASP A 98 -2.30 6.27 9.96
C ASP A 98 -1.19 5.34 9.44
N PRO A 99 -0.17 5.03 10.27
CA PRO A 99 0.95 4.20 9.86
C PRO A 99 0.53 2.76 9.53
N GLN A 100 -0.52 2.25 10.17
CA GLN A 100 -1.04 0.91 9.92
C GLN A 100 -1.65 0.80 8.53
N LEU A 101 -2.48 1.77 8.14
CA LEU A 101 -3.07 1.81 6.81
C LEU A 101 -1.99 2.02 5.73
N ALA A 102 -1.02 2.90 5.96
CA ALA A 102 0.06 3.14 5.01
C ALA A 102 0.94 1.91 4.80
N TYR A 103 1.32 1.20 5.87
CA TYR A 103 2.03 -0.07 5.77
C TYR A 103 1.23 -1.09 4.96
N ARG A 104 -0.09 -1.13 5.17
CA ARG A 104 -0.96 -2.05 4.46
C ARG A 104 -1.08 -1.76 2.96
N LEU A 105 -1.05 -0.50 2.57
CA LEU A 105 -1.05 -0.10 1.15
C LEU A 105 0.32 -0.34 0.48
N LEU A 106 1.42 -0.25 1.23
CA LEU A 106 2.76 -0.48 0.70
C LEU A 106 3.10 -1.96 0.52
N VAL A 107 2.74 -2.79 1.50
CA VAL A 107 3.12 -4.22 1.54
C VAL A 107 1.96 -5.13 1.13
N GLY A 108 0.73 -4.63 1.19
CA GLY A 108 -0.47 -5.39 0.84
C GLY A 108 -0.79 -5.36 -0.66
N PRO A 109 -1.84 -6.10 -1.06
CA PRO A 109 -2.36 -6.05 -2.41
C PRO A 109 -2.95 -4.67 -2.71
N SER A 110 -2.81 -4.22 -3.96
CA SER A 110 -3.47 -3.02 -4.45
C SER A 110 -4.98 -3.28 -4.56
N LEU A 111 -5.76 -2.62 -3.70
CA LEU A 111 -7.20 -2.80 -3.53
C LEU A 111 -7.94 -1.59 -4.12
N SER A 112 -9.05 -1.80 -4.83
CA SER A 112 -9.82 -0.69 -5.42
C SER A 112 -10.34 0.30 -4.37
N TYR A 113 -10.52 -0.13 -3.13
CA TYR A 113 -10.89 0.73 -2.00
C TYR A 113 -9.89 1.87 -1.72
N GLN A 114 -8.62 1.74 -2.13
CA GLN A 114 -7.59 2.75 -1.89
C GLN A 114 -7.90 4.08 -2.58
N TYR A 115 -8.57 4.04 -3.73
CA TYR A 115 -8.97 5.22 -4.50
C TYR A 115 -10.23 5.91 -3.95
N ARG A 116 -10.86 5.34 -2.91
CA ARG A 116 -11.98 5.95 -2.18
C ARG A 116 -11.60 6.47 -0.79
N LEU A 117 -10.31 6.46 -0.46
CA LEU A 117 -9.79 7.03 0.80
C LEU A 117 -9.74 8.56 0.77
N GLN A 118 -9.55 9.16 -0.40
CA GLN A 118 -9.42 10.60 -0.61
C GLN A 118 -10.14 11.00 -1.90
N GLY A 119 -10.46 12.28 -2.05
CA GLY A 119 -11.16 12.82 -3.22
C GLY A 119 -12.67 13.03 -3.01
N PRO A 120 -13.40 13.42 -4.08
CA PRO A 120 -14.77 13.96 -3.98
C PRO A 120 -15.82 12.92 -3.58
N HIS A 121 -15.53 11.62 -3.75
CA HIS A 121 -16.45 10.53 -3.41
C HIS A 121 -15.78 9.56 -2.44
N THR A 122 -15.46 10.08 -1.26
CA THR A 122 -14.82 9.31 -0.20
C THR A 122 -15.82 8.32 0.40
N TRP A 123 -15.38 7.09 0.64
CA TRP A 123 -16.18 6.09 1.35
C TRP A 123 -15.63 5.90 2.77
N PRO A 124 -16.39 6.24 3.83
CA PRO A 124 -15.90 6.14 5.21
C PRO A 124 -15.49 4.71 5.60
N GLY A 125 -16.14 3.69 5.03
CA GLY A 125 -15.80 2.28 5.26
C GLY A 125 -14.57 1.77 4.49
N ALA A 126 -13.94 2.60 3.65
CA ALA A 126 -12.81 2.17 2.83
C ALA A 126 -11.62 1.70 3.67
N ARG A 127 -11.35 2.39 4.78
CA ARG A 127 -10.28 2.03 5.71
C ARG A 127 -10.48 0.62 6.28
N ASP A 128 -11.65 0.37 6.84
CA ASP A 128 -11.96 -0.92 7.48
C ASP A 128 -12.05 -2.04 6.45
N ALA A 129 -12.52 -1.74 5.24
CA ALA A 129 -12.51 -2.68 4.12
C ALA A 129 -11.08 -3.07 3.73
N ILE A 130 -10.12 -2.15 3.74
CA ILE A 130 -8.70 -2.44 3.45
C ILE A 130 -8.10 -3.28 4.57
N LEU A 131 -8.29 -2.90 5.83
CA LEU A 131 -7.70 -3.63 6.96
C LEU A 131 -8.31 -5.04 7.10
N GLY A 132 -9.62 -5.17 6.88
CA GLY A 132 -10.36 -6.43 7.00
C GLY A 132 -10.34 -7.33 5.77
N TYR A 133 -9.55 -7.03 4.72
CA TYR A 133 -9.61 -7.83 3.49
C TYR A 133 -9.22 -9.29 3.73
N GLU A 134 -8.24 -9.56 4.59
CA GLU A 134 -7.79 -10.94 4.84
C GLU A 134 -8.88 -11.78 5.46
N GLN A 135 -9.66 -11.20 6.38
CA GLN A 135 -10.77 -11.89 6.99
C GLN A 135 -11.80 -12.29 5.94
N ARG A 136 -12.11 -11.40 4.98
CA ARG A 136 -13.05 -11.69 3.89
C ARG A 136 -12.55 -12.79 2.94
N VAL A 137 -11.25 -12.76 2.63
CA VAL A 137 -10.64 -13.80 1.79
C VAL A 137 -10.66 -15.14 2.53
N ARG A 138 -10.25 -15.15 3.81
CA ARG A 138 -10.26 -16.37 4.64
C ARG A 138 -11.67 -16.89 4.85
N SER A 139 -12.67 -16.05 5.10
CA SER A 139 -14.05 -16.50 5.31
C SER A 139 -14.64 -17.18 4.07
N ALA A 140 -14.22 -16.77 2.87
CA ALA A 140 -14.66 -17.41 1.63
C ALA A 140 -13.95 -18.75 1.39
N LEU A 141 -12.67 -18.86 1.74
CA LEU A 141 -11.85 -20.05 1.50
C LEU A 141 -12.00 -21.12 2.61
N CYS A 142 -12.31 -20.70 3.83
CA CYS A 142 -12.29 -21.53 5.02
C CYS A 142 -13.70 -21.62 5.62
N THR A 143 -14.60 -22.30 4.92
CA THR A 143 -15.99 -22.55 5.34
C THR A 143 -16.16 -23.80 6.23
N GLY A 144 -15.06 -24.49 6.54
CA GLY A 144 -15.07 -25.68 7.39
C GLY A 144 -15.35 -25.36 8.86
N PRO A 145 -16.00 -26.27 9.60
CA PRO A 145 -16.38 -26.06 11.01
C PRO A 145 -15.21 -25.79 11.96
N ASP A 146 -14.00 -26.24 11.60
CA ASP A 146 -12.80 -26.06 12.43
C ASP A 146 -12.22 -24.64 12.35
N PHE A 147 -12.53 -23.87 11.30
CA PHE A 147 -11.93 -22.55 11.06
C PHE A 147 -12.70 -21.41 11.72
N THR A 148 -14.02 -21.55 11.92
CA THR A 148 -14.87 -20.51 12.50
C THR A 148 -14.62 -20.32 14.00
N ALA A 149 -14.00 -21.30 14.68
CA ALA A 149 -13.63 -21.21 16.09
C ALA A 149 -12.36 -20.39 16.36
N SER A 150 -11.54 -20.11 15.34
CA SER A 150 -10.21 -19.50 15.51
C SER A 150 -10.17 -17.97 15.34
N SER A 151 -11.27 -17.35 14.86
CA SER A 151 -11.30 -15.90 14.60
C SER A 151 -11.68 -15.02 15.81
N ASP A 152 -12.21 -15.61 16.89
CA ASP A 152 -12.59 -14.88 18.12
C ASP A 152 -11.46 -14.81 19.18
N GLY A 153 -10.20 -15.01 18.75
CA GLY A 153 -9.03 -14.90 19.60
C GLY A 153 -8.53 -13.47 19.77
N LYS A 154 -9.22 -12.67 20.59
CA LYS A 154 -8.63 -11.47 21.20
C LYS A 154 -7.33 -11.86 21.91
N GLY A 155 -6.21 -11.36 21.39
CA GLY A 155 -4.95 -11.18 22.10
C GLY A 155 -4.55 -12.27 23.09
N THR A 156 -3.99 -13.37 22.60
CA THR A 156 -3.04 -14.14 23.42
C THR A 156 -1.75 -13.34 23.50
N LEU A 157 -1.80 -12.38 24.42
CA LEU A 157 -0.72 -11.62 25.01
C LEU A 157 0.14 -12.58 25.86
N LEU A 158 0.64 -13.65 25.22
CA LEU A 158 1.70 -14.51 25.74
C LEU A 158 2.99 -14.01 25.09
N THR A 159 3.62 -13.11 25.82
CA THR A 159 5.02 -12.72 25.74
C THR A 159 5.89 -13.83 25.13
N LYS A 160 6.18 -13.74 23.82
CA LYS A 160 7.46 -14.25 23.31
C LYS A 160 8.49 -13.22 23.78
N PRO A 161 9.42 -13.53 24.69
CA PRO A 161 10.52 -12.61 24.92
C PRO A 161 11.22 -12.45 23.57
N SER A 162 11.09 -11.26 22.99
CA SER A 162 11.77 -10.92 21.75
C SER A 162 13.25 -11.20 21.97
N VAL A 163 13.94 -11.77 20.98
CA VAL A 163 15.37 -12.13 21.08
C VAL A 163 16.22 -10.95 21.57
N GLU A 164 15.77 -9.72 21.28
CA GLU A 164 16.31 -8.47 21.80
C GLU A 164 16.33 -8.39 23.33
N PHE A 165 15.29 -8.85 24.03
CA PHE A 165 15.23 -8.83 25.49
C PHE A 165 16.19 -9.85 26.11
N LEU A 166 16.38 -11.01 25.46
CA LEU A 166 17.39 -11.99 25.86
C LEU A 166 18.80 -11.46 25.63
N LEU A 167 19.03 -10.73 24.52
CA LEU A 167 20.31 -10.05 24.25
C LEU A 167 20.59 -8.93 25.27
N LEU A 168 19.59 -8.14 25.67
CA LEU A 168 19.77 -7.11 26.67
C LEU A 168 20.11 -7.70 28.05
N ILE A 169 19.46 -8.81 28.43
CA ILE A 169 19.77 -9.51 29.69
C ILE A 169 21.19 -10.09 29.66
N THR A 170 21.62 -10.70 28.56
CA THR A 170 22.98 -11.25 28.46
C THR A 170 24.05 -10.15 28.51
N ILE A 171 23.83 -9.03 27.81
CA ILE A 171 24.72 -7.86 27.85
C ILE A 171 24.79 -7.27 29.27
N ALA A 172 23.65 -7.16 29.97
CA ALA A 172 23.61 -6.64 31.34
C ALA A 172 24.38 -7.55 32.32
N VAL A 173 24.26 -8.87 32.20
CA VAL A 173 25.00 -9.82 33.04
C VAL A 173 26.50 -9.75 32.77
N LEU A 174 26.92 -9.65 31.50
CA LEU A 174 28.32 -9.49 31.14
C LEU A 174 28.90 -8.16 31.63
N PHE A 175 28.13 -7.07 31.52
CA PHE A 175 28.52 -5.77 32.04
C PHE A 175 28.67 -5.80 33.57
N PHE A 176 27.75 -6.43 34.28
CA PHE A 176 27.81 -6.53 35.74
C PHE A 176 28.96 -7.42 36.23
N SER A 177 29.23 -8.51 35.51
CA SER A 177 30.41 -9.36 35.75
C SER A 177 31.72 -8.58 35.55
N TRP A 178 31.80 -7.78 34.48
CA TRP A 178 32.93 -6.89 34.24
C TRP A 178 33.03 -5.79 35.31
N LEU A 179 31.91 -5.25 35.78
CA LEU A 179 31.85 -4.23 36.82
C LEU A 179 32.36 -4.75 38.18
N LEU A 180 32.01 -5.99 38.53
CA LEU A 180 32.54 -6.65 39.73
C LEU A 180 34.03 -6.97 39.61
N SER A 181 34.49 -7.38 38.42
CA SER A 181 35.90 -7.72 38.18
C SER A 181 36.82 -6.49 38.12
N SER A 182 36.30 -5.34 37.67
CA SER A 182 37.03 -4.08 37.58
C SER A 182 37.24 -3.38 38.93
N GLY A 183 36.71 -3.94 40.03
CA GLY A 183 36.98 -3.45 41.39
C GLY A 183 36.42 -2.05 41.70
N PHE A 184 35.57 -1.50 40.82
CA PHE A 184 35.05 -0.13 40.92
C PHE A 184 34.25 0.13 42.22
N PHE A 185 33.70 -0.91 42.85
CA PHE A 185 32.89 -0.78 44.06
C PHE A 185 33.67 -0.93 45.37
N PHE A 186 34.96 -1.27 45.34
CA PHE A 186 35.79 -1.31 46.55
C PHE A 186 36.67 -0.05 46.62
N PRO A 187 36.19 1.08 47.20
CA PRO A 187 37.06 2.19 47.52
C PRO A 187 38.12 1.74 48.53
N GLU A 188 39.37 2.10 48.25
CA GLU A 188 40.61 1.77 48.98
C GLU A 188 40.68 2.28 50.44
N SER A 189 39.57 2.74 51.02
CA SER A 189 39.51 3.31 52.38
C SER A 189 39.27 2.27 53.49
N TRP A 190 39.06 0.99 53.13
CA TRP A 190 38.77 -0.09 54.08
C TRP A 190 39.95 -1.06 54.32
N SER A 191 41.19 -0.63 54.11
CA SER A 191 42.33 -1.41 54.62
C SER A 191 42.54 -1.08 56.11
N PRO A 192 42.37 -2.05 57.05
CA PRO A 192 42.74 -1.81 58.43
C PRO A 192 44.26 -1.63 58.50
N THR A 193 44.69 -0.46 58.96
CA THR A 193 46.11 -0.15 59.18
C THR A 193 46.63 -1.06 60.29
N LEU A 194 47.23 -2.18 59.92
CA LEU A 194 47.96 -3.03 60.87
C LEU A 194 49.21 -2.28 61.33
N ARG A 195 49.10 -1.66 62.51
CA ARG A 195 50.25 -1.24 63.33
C ARG A 195 50.79 -2.48 64.04
N VAL A 196 51.99 -2.92 63.65
CA VAL A 196 52.90 -3.73 64.47
C VAL A 196 54.26 -3.06 64.41
#